data_AF-M4Z7P0-F1
#
_entry.id   AF-M4Z7P0-F1
#
_cell.length_a   1.000
_cell.length_b   1.000
_cell.length_c   1.000
_cell.angle_alpha   90.00
_cell.angle_beta   90.00
_cell.angle_gamma   90.00
#
_symmetry.space_group_name_H-M   'P 1'
#
loop_
_entity.id
_entity.type
_entity.pdbx_description
1 polymer ?
#
loop_
_entity_poly.entity_id
_entity_poly.type
_entity_poly.pdbx_seq_one_letter_code
_entity_poly.pdbx_strand_id
1 'polypeptide(L)'
;MLHSTAPDAYALAQCGKPFSAARIAAPVARDFMKLALADKPATPFKMPAGIKLVRVDSKTGMRAVPGQTSGVILEPFKPGTAPPDGYSALGDSDPNRAPSPPVSPADPGAVMGTGGLY
;
A
#
# COMPACT_ATOMS: atom_id res chain seq x y z
N MET A 1 18.67 -18.40 66.60
CA MET A 1 18.95 -17.10 65.96
C MET A 1 18.37 -17.15 64.56
N LEU A 2 17.26 -16.44 64.35
CA LEU A 2 16.42 -16.51 63.15
C LEU A 2 17.05 -15.72 61.99
N HIS A 3 16.90 -16.30 60.80
CA HIS A 3 17.48 -15.90 59.53
C HIS A 3 16.97 -14.56 59.00
N SER A 4 17.89 -13.92 58.27
CA SER A 4 17.87 -12.63 57.58
C SER A 4 16.63 -12.30 56.74
N THR A 5 16.24 -11.03 56.83
CA THR A 5 15.47 -10.23 55.87
C THR A 5 16.00 -10.27 54.45
N ALA A 6 15.11 -10.45 53.46
CA ALA A 6 15.06 -9.67 52.21
C ALA A 6 13.72 -9.95 51.49
N PRO A 7 13.00 -8.92 51.00
CA PRO A 7 11.85 -9.08 50.12
C PRO A 7 12.28 -8.98 48.64
N ASP A 8 12.46 -10.09 47.98
CA ASP A 8 12.78 -10.18 46.55
C ASP A 8 11.52 -10.37 45.70
N ALA A 9 10.94 -9.23 45.36
CA ALA A 9 10.71 -8.85 43.97
C ALA A 9 10.04 -9.88 43.05
N TYR A 10 8.90 -10.46 43.44
CA TYR A 10 7.85 -10.75 42.46
C TYR A 10 7.19 -9.43 42.07
N ALA A 11 7.93 -8.60 41.32
CA ALA A 11 7.37 -7.48 40.59
C ALA A 11 6.40 -8.07 39.56
N LEU A 12 5.15 -8.18 39.98
CA LEU A 12 4.01 -8.51 39.14
C LEU A 12 4.18 -7.74 37.82
N ALA A 13 4.35 -8.52 36.76
CA ALA A 13 4.50 -8.01 35.41
C ALA A 13 3.48 -6.90 35.21
N GLN A 14 3.97 -5.71 34.88
CA GLN A 14 3.13 -4.54 34.63
C GLN A 14 2.29 -4.77 33.37
N CYS A 15 1.21 -5.53 33.52
CA CYS A 15 0.11 -5.62 32.58
C CYS A 15 -0.70 -4.32 32.72
N GLY A 16 -0.19 -3.25 32.10
CA GLY A 16 -0.83 -1.93 32.16
C GLY A 16 -0.19 -0.88 31.25
N LYS A 17 0.93 -1.17 30.60
CA LYS A 17 1.51 -0.30 29.58
C LYS A 17 0.93 -0.68 28.22
N PRO A 18 0.52 0.29 27.38
CA PRO A 18 0.18 -0.03 26.00
C PRO A 18 1.41 -0.63 25.30
N PHE A 19 1.21 -1.77 24.66
CA PHE A 19 2.24 -2.54 23.97
C PHE A 19 1.87 -2.61 22.49
N SER A 20 2.85 -2.44 21.59
CA SER A 20 2.66 -2.64 20.16
C SER A 20 3.49 -3.83 19.68
N ALA A 21 2.92 -4.65 18.79
CA ALA A 21 3.62 -5.78 18.19
C ALA A 21 4.92 -5.35 17.52
N ALA A 22 4.94 -4.18 16.88
CA ALA A 22 6.15 -3.61 16.28
C ALA A 22 7.29 -3.42 17.30
N ARG A 23 6.99 -3.05 18.55
CA ARG A 23 8.02 -2.79 19.56
C ARG A 23 8.66 -4.07 20.11
N ILE A 24 7.97 -5.21 20.00
CA ILE A 24 8.37 -6.43 20.71
C ILE A 24 8.68 -7.58 19.76
N ALA A 25 7.90 -7.75 18.70
CA ALA A 25 8.20 -8.74 17.68
C ALA A 25 9.34 -8.29 16.74
N ALA A 26 9.46 -6.99 16.43
CA ALA A 26 10.45 -6.54 15.45
C ALA A 26 11.91 -6.81 15.85
N PRO A 27 12.34 -6.64 17.13
CA PRO A 27 13.70 -7.00 17.53
C PRO A 27 14.01 -8.49 17.35
N VAL A 28 13.06 -9.36 17.69
CA VAL A 28 13.21 -10.82 17.54
C VAL A 28 13.35 -11.19 16.06
N ALA A 29 12.45 -10.68 15.21
CA ALA A 29 12.50 -10.92 13.77
C ALA A 29 13.80 -10.37 13.15
N ARG A 30 14.26 -9.19 13.58
CA ARG A 30 15.52 -8.58 13.12
C ARG A 30 16.71 -9.48 13.40
N ASP A 31 16.87 -9.93 14.64
CA ASP A 31 18.07 -10.68 15.04
C ASP A 31 18.09 -12.09 14.46
N PHE A 32 16.93 -12.73 14.34
CA PHE A 32 16.80 -13.98 13.59
C PHE A 32 17.17 -13.80 12.11
N MET A 33 16.59 -12.79 11.43
CA MET A 33 16.82 -12.58 9.99
C MET A 33 18.26 -12.18 9.68
N LYS A 34 18.96 -11.47 10.58
CA LYS A 34 20.40 -11.18 10.43
C LYS A 34 21.23 -12.46 10.34
N LEU A 35 20.94 -13.44 11.19
CA LEU A 35 21.65 -14.73 11.19
C LEU A 35 21.22 -15.59 10.00
N ALA A 36 19.92 -15.68 9.74
CA ALA A 36 19.38 -16.54 8.69
C ALA A 36 19.73 -16.08 7.26
N LEU A 37 19.95 -14.78 7.06
CA LEU A 37 20.26 -14.20 5.75
C LEU A 37 21.72 -13.77 5.57
N ALA A 38 22.62 -14.09 6.52
CA ALA A 38 24.01 -13.60 6.52
C ALA A 38 24.75 -13.85 5.19
N ASP A 39 24.55 -15.01 4.58
CA ASP A 39 25.22 -15.43 3.34
C ASP A 39 24.31 -15.40 2.11
N LYS A 40 23.11 -14.84 2.23
CA LYS A 40 22.14 -14.76 1.14
C LYS A 40 22.29 -13.42 0.42
N PRO A 41 22.47 -13.40 -0.91
CA PRO A 41 22.48 -12.14 -1.65
C PRO A 41 21.11 -11.45 -1.53
N ALA A 42 21.12 -10.12 -1.44
CA ALA A 42 19.90 -9.34 -1.40
C ALA A 42 19.07 -9.60 -2.68
N THR A 43 17.88 -10.16 -2.50
CA THR A 43 16.96 -10.34 -3.63
C THR A 43 16.29 -9.01 -3.91
N PRO A 44 16.49 -8.40 -5.11
CA PRO A 44 15.84 -7.14 -5.43
C PRO A 44 14.33 -7.34 -5.50
N PHE A 45 13.59 -6.30 -5.14
CA PHE A 45 12.15 -6.28 -5.30
C PHE A 45 11.79 -6.41 -6.78
N LYS A 46 11.02 -7.43 -7.13
CA LYS A 46 10.55 -7.63 -8.51
C LYS A 46 9.24 -6.87 -8.71
N MET A 47 9.21 -5.95 -9.66
CA MET A 47 7.98 -5.26 -10.04
C MET A 47 7.00 -6.28 -10.64
N PRO A 48 5.79 -6.46 -10.06
CA PRO A 48 4.81 -7.38 -10.61
C PRO A 48 4.34 -6.95 -12.00
N ALA A 49 4.03 -7.92 -12.86
CA ALA A 49 3.50 -7.64 -14.20
C ALA A 49 2.18 -6.86 -14.11
N GLY A 50 2.04 -5.84 -14.96
CA GLY A 50 0.83 -5.02 -15.04
C GLY A 50 0.71 -3.88 -14.03
N ILE A 51 1.62 -3.76 -13.04
CA ILE A 51 1.66 -2.58 -12.16
C ILE A 51 2.22 -1.38 -12.92
N LYS A 52 1.56 -0.22 -12.82
CA LYS A 52 2.04 1.06 -13.34
C LYS A 52 2.50 1.94 -12.18
N LEU A 53 3.73 2.44 -12.24
CA LEU A 53 4.21 3.47 -11.32
C LEU A 53 3.76 4.85 -11.80
N VAL A 54 2.99 5.55 -10.99
CA VAL A 54 2.36 6.83 -11.33
C VAL A 54 2.86 7.88 -10.37
N ARG A 55 3.28 9.03 -10.91
CA ARG A 55 3.62 10.21 -10.10
C ARG A 55 2.35 10.81 -9.53
N VAL A 56 2.28 10.87 -8.20
CA VAL A 56 1.16 11.45 -7.45
C VAL A 56 1.67 12.44 -6.42
N ASP A 57 0.86 13.46 -6.14
CA ASP A 57 1.09 14.37 -5.04
C ASP A 57 0.82 13.66 -3.71
N SER A 58 1.79 13.70 -2.80
CA SER A 58 1.79 12.93 -1.55
C SER A 58 0.72 13.38 -0.55
N LYS A 59 0.12 14.56 -0.73
CA LYS A 59 -0.92 15.10 0.15
C LYS A 59 -2.31 14.76 -0.36
N THR A 60 -2.51 14.85 -1.67
CA THR A 60 -3.83 14.69 -2.30
C THR A 60 -4.07 13.29 -2.85
N GLY A 61 -3.01 12.52 -3.12
CA GLY A 61 -3.08 11.24 -3.82
C GLY A 61 -3.45 11.35 -5.31
N MET A 62 -3.63 12.58 -5.82
CA MET A 62 -3.93 12.85 -7.22
C MET A 62 -2.67 12.89 -8.06
N ARG A 63 -2.84 12.83 -9.38
CA ARG A 63 -1.74 12.95 -10.34
C ARG A 63 -0.92 14.22 -10.06
N ALA A 64 0.41 14.09 -10.00
CA ALA A 64 1.28 15.25 -9.84
C ALA A 64 1.17 16.18 -11.06
N VAL A 65 1.16 17.49 -10.83
CA VAL A 65 1.09 18.49 -11.91
C VAL A 65 2.39 18.46 -12.74
N PRO A 66 2.34 18.66 -14.06
CA PRO A 66 3.56 18.78 -14.86
C PRO A 66 4.52 19.83 -14.28
N GLY A 67 5.78 19.44 -14.06
CA GLY A 67 6.81 20.30 -13.46
C GLY A 67 6.82 20.31 -11.93
N GLN A 68 5.87 19.67 -11.26
CA GLN A 68 5.88 19.51 -9.81
C GLN A 68 7.01 18.55 -9.41
N THR A 69 7.97 19.05 -8.62
CA THR A 69 9.11 18.28 -8.12
C THR A 69 9.03 18.04 -6.61
N SER A 70 8.38 18.94 -5.87
CA SER A 70 8.18 18.81 -4.43
C SER A 70 6.89 18.09 -4.09
N GLY A 71 6.95 17.16 -3.14
CA GLY A 71 5.78 16.43 -2.66
C GLY A 71 5.26 15.40 -3.66
N VAL A 72 6.10 14.92 -4.59
CA VAL A 72 5.72 13.89 -5.57
C VAL A 72 6.31 12.55 -5.15
N ILE A 73 5.47 11.52 -5.09
CA ILE A 73 5.87 10.13 -4.86
C ILE A 73 5.51 9.26 -6.07
N LEU A 74 6.22 8.13 -6.21
CA LEU A 74 5.90 7.11 -7.19
C LEU A 74 5.06 6.03 -6.53
N GLU A 75 3.76 6.02 -6.84
CA GLU A 75 2.82 5.06 -6.27
C GLU A 75 2.50 3.97 -7.31
N PRO A 76 2.55 2.69 -6.92
CA PRO A 76 2.14 1.58 -7.79
C PRO A 76 0.62 1.44 -7.85
N PHE A 77 0.07 1.49 -9.06
CA PHE A 77 -1.35 1.22 -9.31
C PHE A 77 -1.54 -0.06 -10.11
N LYS A 78 -2.61 -0.80 -9.78
CA LYS A 78 -3.12 -1.86 -10.63
C LYS A 78 -3.65 -1.24 -11.94
N PRO A 79 -3.76 -2.02 -13.03
CA PRO A 79 -4.41 -1.55 -14.24
C PRO A 79 -5.82 -0.99 -13.94
N GLY A 80 -6.07 0.25 -14.36
CA GLY A 80 -7.38 0.90 -14.20
C GLY A 80 -7.65 1.57 -12.84
N THR A 81 -6.75 1.47 -11.85
CA THR A 81 -6.97 2.08 -10.52
C THR A 81 -6.16 3.35 -10.29
N ALA A 82 -5.37 3.78 -11.27
CA ALA A 82 -4.64 5.03 -11.17
C ALA A 82 -5.60 6.23 -11.22
N PRO A 83 -5.26 7.35 -10.55
CA PRO A 83 -5.96 8.62 -10.76
C PRO A 83 -5.99 8.94 -12.27
N PRO A 84 -7.15 9.39 -12.81
CA PRO A 84 -7.29 9.69 -14.24
C PRO A 84 -6.18 10.62 -14.75
N ASP A 85 -5.72 10.40 -15.98
CA ASP A 85 -4.64 11.18 -16.61
C ASP A 85 -5.06 12.60 -17.01
N GLY A 86 -6.37 12.89 -17.01
CA GLY A 86 -6.92 14.20 -17.32
C GLY A 86 -7.05 15.06 -16.07
N TYR A 87 -6.53 16.29 -16.16
CA TYR A 87 -7.13 17.43 -15.46
C TYR A 87 -8.56 17.59 -15.98
N SER A 88 -9.47 16.71 -15.57
CA SER A 88 -10.89 17.03 -15.61
C SER A 88 -11.08 17.98 -14.44
N ALA A 89 -10.76 19.25 -14.68
CA ALA A 89 -11.53 20.29 -14.03
C ALA A 89 -12.99 19.85 -14.15
N LEU A 90 -13.62 19.55 -13.02
CA LEU A 90 -15.07 19.56 -12.91
C LEU A 90 -15.50 20.98 -13.29
N GLY A 91 -15.68 21.23 -14.58
CA GLY A 91 -15.88 22.57 -15.10
C GLY A 91 -15.61 22.64 -16.60
N ASP A 92 -16.56 22.13 -17.37
CA ASP A 92 -17.04 22.77 -18.61
C ASP A 92 -18.30 22.01 -19.04
N SER A 93 -19.37 22.22 -18.27
CA SER A 93 -20.72 21.89 -18.73
C SER A 93 -21.08 22.91 -19.80
N ASP A 94 -20.69 22.61 -21.04
CA ASP A 94 -21.31 23.19 -22.23
C ASP A 94 -22.83 22.96 -22.11
N PRO A 95 -23.65 24.01 -21.97
CA PRO A 95 -25.10 23.86 -21.74
C PRO A 95 -25.83 23.23 -22.93
N ASN A 96 -25.15 23.01 -24.06
CA ASN A 96 -25.73 22.44 -25.28
C ASN A 96 -25.29 20.99 -25.57
N ARG A 97 -24.53 20.34 -24.66
CA ARG A 97 -24.17 18.92 -24.86
C ARG A 97 -25.27 18.02 -24.29
N ALA A 98 -25.96 17.30 -25.18
CA ALA A 98 -26.95 16.29 -24.79
C ALA A 98 -26.33 15.27 -23.80
N PRO A 99 -27.07 14.85 -22.75
CA PRO A 99 -26.56 13.89 -21.77
C PRO A 99 -26.17 12.59 -22.48
N SER A 100 -24.90 12.21 -22.37
CA SER A 100 -24.48 10.85 -22.74
C SER A 100 -25.10 9.90 -21.71
N PRO A 101 -25.76 8.79 -22.11
CA PRO A 101 -26.30 7.85 -21.15
C PRO A 101 -25.17 7.28 -20.27
N PRO A 102 -25.46 7.00 -18.98
CA PRO A 102 -24.48 6.38 -18.11
C PRO A 102 -24.14 5.00 -18.66
N VAL A 103 -22.91 4.83 -19.15
CA VAL A 103 -22.38 3.50 -19.43
C VAL A 103 -22.15 2.81 -18.08
N SER A 104 -23.14 2.08 -17.60
CA SER A 104 -22.95 1.12 -16.51
C SER A 104 -21.89 0.10 -16.95
N PRO A 105 -20.88 -0.21 -16.12
CA PRO A 105 -19.92 -1.26 -16.44
C PRO A 105 -20.61 -2.61 -16.25
N ALA A 106 -21.33 -3.06 -17.28
CA ALA A 106 -21.76 -4.44 -17.39
C ALA A 106 -20.53 -5.32 -17.67
N ASP A 107 -20.44 -6.38 -16.88
CA ASP A 107 -19.59 -7.57 -16.96
C ASP A 107 -18.60 -7.69 -18.15
N PRO A 108 -17.29 -7.90 -17.91
CA PRO A 108 -16.34 -8.26 -18.97
C PRO A 108 -16.52 -9.71 -19.50
N GLY A 109 -17.72 -10.28 -19.38
CA GLY A 109 -18.01 -11.69 -19.63
C GLY A 109 -18.96 -12.00 -20.79
N ALA A 110 -19.48 -11.00 -21.51
CA ALA A 110 -20.47 -11.23 -22.56
C ALA A 110 -20.06 -10.62 -23.90
N VAL A 111 -18.89 -11.02 -24.42
CA VAL A 111 -18.66 -10.98 -25.87
C VAL A 111 -18.87 -12.39 -26.39
N MET A 112 -20.06 -12.58 -26.98
CA MET A 112 -20.33 -13.69 -27.88
C MET A 112 -19.27 -13.68 -28.99
N GLY A 113 -18.37 -14.65 -28.94
CA GLY A 113 -17.45 -15.00 -30.01
C GLY A 113 -17.41 -16.52 -30.11
N THR A 114 -18.17 -17.05 -31.05
CA THR A 114 -18.29 -18.47 -31.37
C THR A 114 -16.96 -19.07 -31.85
N GLY A 115 -16.57 -20.19 -31.23
CA GLY A 115 -15.94 -21.31 -31.95
C GLY A 115 -14.41 -21.49 -31.84
N GLY A 116 -14.00 -22.52 -31.10
CA GLY A 116 -13.09 -23.55 -31.64
C GLY A 116 -11.57 -23.43 -31.43
N LEU A 117 -11.07 -24.38 -30.62
CA LEU A 117 -9.85 -25.21 -30.79
C LEU A 117 -8.43 -24.62 -30.64
N TYR A 118 -7.74 -25.26 -29.68
CA TYR A 118 -6.33 -25.29 -29.26
C TYR A 118 -5.77 -24.08 -28.51
#